data_AF-A0A839IX21-F1
#
_entry.id   AF-A0A839IX21-F1
#
_cell.length_a   1.000
_cell.length_b   1.000
_cell.length_c   1.000
_cell.angle_alpha   90.00
_cell.angle_beta   90.00
_cell.angle_gamma   90.00
#
_symmetry.space_group_name_H-M   'P 1'
#
loop_
_entity.id
_entity.type
_entity.pdbx_description
1 polymer ?
#
loop_
_entity_poly.entity_id
_entity_poly.type
_entity_poly.pdbx_seq_one_letter_code
_entity_poly.pdbx_strand_id
1 'polypeptide(L)'
;YRARTFETFKKEIQPIKGIKEVLENLKIPFCTASSGPENKIRLNLELTGLLPFFGDNIFSCYTIQKWKPEPDVFLWAAKTMGFQPNECLVVEDSVSGVEA
;
A
#
# COMPACT_ATOMS: atom_id res chain seq x y z
N TYR A 1 -16.02 16.97 -8.25
CA TYR A 1 -14.55 16.93 -8.42
C TYR A 1 -14.00 15.51 -8.25
N ARG A 2 -13.99 14.94 -7.03
CA ARG A 2 -13.46 13.58 -6.75
C ARG A 2 -14.03 12.45 -7.64
N ALA A 3 -15.31 12.48 -7.98
CA ALA A 3 -15.94 11.45 -8.84
C ALA A 3 -15.47 11.48 -10.32
N ARG A 4 -15.23 12.67 -10.90
CA ARG A 4 -14.70 12.80 -12.27
C ARG A 4 -13.23 12.39 -12.34
N THR A 5 -12.43 12.73 -11.31
CA THR A 5 -11.04 12.28 -11.21
C THR A 5 -10.94 10.77 -11.10
N PHE A 6 -11.88 10.12 -10.38
CA PHE A 6 -11.90 8.67 -10.17
C PHE A 6 -12.13 7.86 -11.45
N GLU A 7 -13.03 8.32 -12.33
CA GLU A 7 -13.35 7.62 -13.58
C GLU A 7 -12.23 7.73 -14.62
N THR A 8 -11.51 8.85 -14.69
CA THR A 8 -10.28 8.94 -15.50
C THR A 8 -9.16 8.12 -14.88
N PHE A 9 -8.99 8.14 -13.55
CA PHE A 9 -8.01 7.33 -12.84
C PHE A 9 -8.18 5.84 -13.13
N LYS A 10 -9.44 5.35 -13.16
CA LYS A 10 -9.74 3.97 -13.50
C LYS A 10 -9.24 3.56 -14.90
N LYS A 11 -9.23 4.49 -15.85
CA LYS A 11 -8.88 4.20 -17.25
C LYS A 11 -7.39 4.32 -17.54
N GLU A 12 -6.66 5.12 -16.77
CA GLU A 12 -5.29 5.50 -17.10
C GLU A 12 -4.27 5.12 -16.02
N ILE A 13 -4.68 4.59 -14.87
CA ILE A 13 -3.71 4.17 -13.85
C ILE A 13 -2.78 3.10 -14.42
N GLN A 14 -1.49 3.32 -14.27
CA GLN A 14 -0.45 2.39 -14.70
C GLN A 14 0.45 2.06 -13.50
N PRO A 15 0.95 0.81 -13.41
CA PRO A 15 1.97 0.47 -12.45
C PRO A 15 3.25 1.28 -12.72
N ILE A 16 4.01 1.58 -11.66
CA ILE A 16 5.34 2.17 -11.80
C ILE A 16 6.22 1.21 -12.61
N LYS A 17 7.01 1.76 -13.54
CA LYS A 17 7.92 0.96 -14.37
C LYS A 17 8.81 0.06 -13.50
N GLY A 18 8.81 -1.24 -13.80
CA GLY A 18 9.63 -2.24 -13.11
C GLY A 18 9.00 -2.86 -11.85
N ILE A 19 7.89 -2.32 -11.32
CA ILE A 19 7.33 -2.84 -10.05
C ILE A 19 6.90 -4.30 -10.15
N LYS A 20 6.35 -4.71 -11.30
CA LYS A 20 5.91 -6.08 -11.51
C LYS A 20 7.09 -7.07 -11.45
N GLU A 21 8.19 -6.72 -12.10
CA GLU A 21 9.43 -7.51 -12.06
C GLU A 21 10.00 -7.61 -10.64
N VAL A 22 9.96 -6.51 -9.88
CA VAL A 22 10.36 -6.53 -8.47
C VAL A 22 9.48 -7.49 -7.68
N LEU A 23 8.15 -7.39 -7.80
CA LEU A 23 7.21 -8.25 -7.05
C LEU A 23 7.30 -9.73 -7.43
N GLU A 24 7.56 -10.05 -8.71
CA GLU A 24 7.77 -11.42 -9.17
C GLU A 24 9.06 -12.05 -8.60
N ASN A 25 10.09 -11.23 -8.37
CA ASN A 25 11.39 -11.68 -7.87
C ASN A 25 11.54 -11.57 -6.35
N LEU A 26 10.67 -10.82 -5.66
CA LEU A 26 10.73 -10.61 -4.22
C LEU A 26 10.42 -11.92 -3.48
N LYS A 27 11.38 -12.38 -2.64
CA LYS A 27 11.27 -13.64 -1.87
C LYS A 27 10.99 -13.44 -0.38
N ILE A 28 11.04 -12.20 0.09
CA ILE A 28 10.69 -11.84 1.46
C ILE A 28 9.19 -11.55 1.56
N PRO A 29 8.55 -11.77 2.73
CA PRO A 29 7.17 -11.34 2.94
C PRO A 29 7.02 -9.83 2.78
N PHE A 30 5.95 -9.38 2.13
CA PHE A 30 5.66 -7.96 1.95
C PHE A 30 4.15 -7.68 2.02
N CYS A 31 3.82 -6.40 2.20
CA CYS A 31 2.47 -5.88 2.21
C CYS A 31 2.41 -4.49 1.59
N THR A 32 1.20 -3.94 1.47
CA THR A 32 1.01 -2.51 1.21
C THR A 32 0.40 -1.84 2.45
N ALA A 33 0.94 -0.69 2.85
CA ALA A 33 0.42 0.12 3.95
C ALA A 33 0.16 1.56 3.47
N SER A 34 -1.11 1.97 3.40
CA SER A 34 -1.50 3.22 2.74
C SER A 34 -2.49 4.05 3.56
N SER A 35 -2.39 5.37 3.41
CA SER A 35 -3.33 6.33 4.00
C SER A 35 -4.67 6.43 3.25
N GLY A 36 -4.85 5.71 2.14
CA GLY A 36 -6.10 5.67 1.38
C GLY A 36 -7.12 4.65 1.93
N PRO A 37 -8.42 4.78 1.60
CA PRO A 37 -9.42 3.76 1.93
C PRO A 37 -9.10 2.40 1.30
N GLU A 38 -9.37 1.31 2.00
CA GLU A 38 -9.04 -0.05 1.55
C GLU A 38 -9.65 -0.39 0.18
N ASN A 39 -10.91 -0.04 -0.06
CA ASN A 39 -11.58 -0.27 -1.34
C ASN A 39 -10.86 0.46 -2.51
N LYS A 40 -10.29 1.63 -2.26
CA LYS A 40 -9.51 2.37 -3.25
C LYS A 40 -8.15 1.72 -3.49
N ILE A 41 -7.48 1.23 -2.43
CA ILE A 41 -6.20 0.52 -2.55
C ILE A 41 -6.39 -0.74 -3.40
N ARG A 42 -7.39 -1.57 -3.06
CA ARG A 42 -7.72 -2.79 -3.79
C ARG A 42 -8.04 -2.51 -5.26
N LEU A 43 -8.88 -1.52 -5.55
CA LEU A 43 -9.20 -1.12 -6.92
C LEU A 43 -7.94 -0.71 -7.70
N ASN A 44 -7.05 0.09 -7.11
CA ASN A 44 -5.82 0.50 -7.78
C ASN A 44 -4.90 -0.70 -8.08
N LEU A 45 -4.77 -1.62 -7.13
CA LEU A 45 -4.01 -2.86 -7.32
C LEU A 45 -4.64 -3.77 -8.39
N GLU A 46 -5.97 -3.84 -8.45
CA GLU A 46 -6.70 -4.63 -9.44
C GLU A 46 -6.46 -4.08 -10.85
N LEU A 47 -6.66 -2.77 -11.05
CA LEU A 47 -6.48 -2.10 -12.33
C LEU A 47 -5.04 -2.13 -12.84
N THR A 48 -4.06 -2.20 -11.92
CA THR A 48 -2.65 -2.33 -12.26
C THR A 48 -2.18 -3.78 -12.39
N GLY A 49 -3.07 -4.75 -12.17
CA GLY A 49 -2.76 -6.19 -12.21
C GLY A 49 -1.83 -6.65 -11.08
N LEU A 50 -1.73 -5.88 -10.00
CA LEU A 50 -0.83 -6.12 -8.87
C LEU A 50 -1.55 -6.78 -7.67
N LEU A 51 -2.89 -6.77 -7.63
CA LEU A 51 -3.67 -7.31 -6.50
C LEU A 51 -3.29 -8.74 -6.11
N PRO A 52 -3.06 -9.69 -7.04
CA PRO A 52 -2.69 -11.06 -6.70
C PRO A 52 -1.39 -11.19 -5.90
N PHE A 53 -0.47 -10.23 -5.98
CA PHE A 53 0.79 -10.25 -5.23
C PHE A 53 0.61 -9.93 -3.74
N PHE A 54 -0.45 -9.18 -3.38
CA PHE A 54 -0.67 -8.73 -2.00
C PHE A 54 -1.67 -9.59 -1.25
N GLY A 55 -2.63 -10.23 -1.93
CA GLY A 55 -3.67 -11.02 -1.28
C GLY A 55 -4.43 -10.20 -0.22
N ASP A 56 -4.37 -10.65 1.04
CA ASP A 56 -4.97 -9.97 2.18
C ASP A 56 -4.00 -9.06 2.96
N ASN A 57 -2.73 -8.97 2.53
CA ASN A 57 -1.70 -8.13 3.15
C ASN A 57 -1.83 -6.66 2.70
N ILE A 58 -3.01 -6.08 2.95
CA ILE A 58 -3.39 -4.72 2.60
C ILE A 58 -3.80 -3.99 3.87
N PHE A 59 -3.01 -2.99 4.26
CA PHE A 59 -3.17 -2.25 5.50
C PHE A 59 -3.57 -0.81 5.20
N SER A 60 -4.79 -0.42 5.59
CA SER A 60 -5.32 0.93 5.41
C SER A 60 -5.37 1.70 6.72
N CYS A 61 -4.92 2.96 6.70
CA CYS A 61 -5.17 3.91 7.79
C CYS A 61 -6.66 4.04 8.16
N TYR A 62 -7.57 3.85 7.19
CA TYR A 62 -9.01 3.89 7.43
C TYR A 62 -9.52 2.69 8.24
N THR A 63 -8.82 1.56 8.23
CA THR A 63 -9.20 0.38 9.02
C THR A 63 -8.98 0.63 10.51
N ILE A 64 -7.88 1.32 10.85
CA ILE A 64 -7.50 1.60 12.25
C ILE A 64 -7.82 3.03 12.70
N GLN A 65 -8.36 3.88 11.82
CA GLN A 65 -8.67 5.30 12.06
C GLN A 65 -7.45 6.10 12.57
N LYS A 66 -6.28 5.85 12.00
CA LYS A 66 -5.02 6.56 12.32
C LYS A 66 -4.25 6.84 11.04
N TRP A 67 -3.71 8.05 10.90
CA TRP A 67 -3.07 8.54 9.68
C TRP A 67 -1.63 8.94 9.92
N LYS A 68 -0.82 8.77 8.89
CA LYS A 68 0.55 9.31 8.80
C LYS A 68 0.51 10.84 9.04
N PRO A 69 1.47 11.43 9.78
CA PRO A 69 2.80 10.90 10.08
C PRO A 69 2.88 9.99 11.32
N GLU A 70 1.78 9.61 11.94
CA GLU A 70 1.87 8.60 13.02
C GLU A 70 2.18 7.21 12.44
N PRO A 71 3.06 6.41 13.09
CA PRO A 71 3.56 5.12 12.57
C PRO A 71 2.53 3.98 12.62
N ASP A 72 1.34 4.20 13.16
CA ASP A 72 0.43 3.13 13.57
C ASP A 72 0.09 2.13 12.47
N VAL A 73 -0.03 2.58 11.22
CA VAL A 73 -0.33 1.67 10.10
C VAL A 73 0.83 0.73 9.81
N PHE A 74 2.08 1.20 9.96
CA PHE A 74 3.27 0.38 9.79
C PHE A 74 3.46 -0.58 10.96
N LEU A 75 3.24 -0.11 12.19
CA LEU A 75 3.31 -0.94 13.40
C LEU A 75 2.23 -2.03 13.38
N TRP A 76 1.02 -1.68 12.93
CA TRP A 76 -0.06 -2.64 12.73
C TRP A 76 0.31 -3.68 11.66
N ALA A 77 0.81 -3.25 10.50
CA ALA A 77 1.24 -4.15 9.43
C ALA A 77 2.33 -5.12 9.90
N ALA A 78 3.41 -4.60 10.52
CA ALA A 78 4.50 -5.41 11.05
C ALA A 78 4.00 -6.46 12.06
N LYS A 79 3.19 -6.02 13.03
CA LYS A 79 2.60 -6.91 14.05
C LYS A 79 1.71 -7.98 13.42
N THR A 80 0.85 -7.63 12.47
CA THR A 80 -0.04 -8.59 11.80
C THR A 80 0.74 -9.58 10.95
N MET A 81 1.84 -9.14 10.32
CA MET A 81 2.72 -10.01 9.55
C MET A 81 3.71 -10.82 10.41
N GLY A 82 3.76 -10.57 11.73
CA GLY A 82 4.59 -11.32 12.67
C GLY A 82 6.04 -10.84 12.79
N PHE A 83 6.34 -9.59 12.42
CA PHE A 83 7.68 -9.00 12.46
C PHE A 83 7.78 -7.88 13.49
N GLN A 84 8.98 -7.66 14.02
CA GLN A 84 9.32 -6.46 14.78
C GLN A 84 9.59 -5.28 13.84
N PRO A 85 9.33 -4.02 14.27
CA PRO A 85 9.56 -2.86 13.42
C PRO A 85 11.01 -2.72 12.90
N ASN A 86 12.00 -3.17 13.69
CA ASN A 86 13.42 -3.14 13.29
C ASN A 86 13.83 -4.25 12.30
N GLU A 87 12.92 -5.18 11.97
CA GLU A 87 13.08 -6.20 10.93
C GLU A 87 12.41 -5.78 9.61
N CYS A 88 11.72 -4.64 9.61
CA CYS A 88 10.93 -4.16 8.48
C CYS A 88 11.68 -3.06 7.70
N LEU A 89 11.43 -3.01 6.40
CA LEU A 89 11.84 -1.92 5.52
C LEU A 89 10.59 -1.28 4.89
N VAL A 90 10.48 0.04 4.98
CA VAL A 90 9.40 0.82 4.36
C VAL A 90 9.93 1.51 3.11
N VAL A 91 9.19 1.40 2.01
CA VAL A 91 9.43 2.15 0.77
C VAL A 91 8.31 3.17 0.61
N GLU A 92 8.65 4.46 0.61
CA GLU A 92 7.70 5.58 0.64
C GLU A 92 8.09 6.69 -0.34
N ASP A 93 7.06 7.37 -0.88
CA ASP A 93 7.20 8.48 -1.82
C ASP A 93 6.75 9.83 -1.22
N SER A 94 6.17 9.82 -0.01
CA SER A 94 5.64 11.00 0.66
C SER A 94 6.45 11.39 1.89
N VAL A 95 6.58 12.70 2.15
CA VAL A 95 7.27 13.22 3.35
C VAL A 95 6.60 12.71 4.62
N SER A 96 5.27 12.79 4.71
CA SER A 96 4.52 12.26 5.85
C SER A 96 4.69 10.76 6.06
N GLY A 97 4.97 10.00 5.00
CA GLY A 97 5.23 8.57 5.09
C GLY A 97 6.66 8.24 5.48
N VAL A 98 7.62 9.10 5.13
CA VAL A 98 9.01 8.99 5.60
C VAL A 98 9.14 9.41 7.06
N GLU A 99 8.32 10.36 7.53
CA GLU A 99 8.29 10.82 8.93
C GLU A 99 7.63 9.82 9.90
N ALA A 100 6.77 8.93 9.38
CA ALA A 100 6.05 7.91 10.12
C ALA A 100 6.92 6.70 10.44
#